data_AF-A0A7C5ZN78-F1
#
_entry.id   AF-A0A7C5ZN78-F1
#
_cell.length_a   1.000
_cell.length_b   1.000
_cell.length_c   1.000
_cell.angle_alpha   90.00
_cell.angle_beta   90.00
_cell.angle_gamma   90.00
#
_symmetry.space_group_name_H-M   'P 1'
#
loop_
_entity.id
_entity.type
_entity.pdbx_description
1 polymer ?
#
loop_
_entity_poly.entity_id
_entity_poly.type
_entity_poly.pdbx_seq_one_letter_code
_entity_poly.pdbx_strand_id
1 'polypeptide(L)'
;MQNITPSIRRKTDRRAKKSRNFQDRFLNSLRGEDVKVTVETTSSKTYTGKMVSFDQYVVILETENGQVMLYKHAIASISKA
;
A
#
# COMPACT_ATOMS: atom_id res chain seq x y z
N MET A 1 15.70 -38.91 -31.49
CA MET A 1 14.32 -38.99 -30.98
C MET A 1 14.20 -38.01 -29.82
N GLN A 2 13.36 -36.98 -29.95
CA GLN A 2 13.14 -35.96 -28.90
C GLN A 2 12.09 -36.47 -27.92
N ASN A 3 12.47 -36.66 -26.65
CA ASN A 3 11.52 -36.99 -25.59
C ASN A 3 11.10 -35.70 -24.88
N ILE A 4 9.89 -35.24 -25.21
CA ILE A 4 9.23 -34.09 -24.59
C ILE A 4 8.62 -34.58 -23.28
N THR A 5 9.18 -34.19 -22.14
CA THR A 5 8.49 -34.34 -20.85
C THR A 5 7.50 -33.19 -20.69
N PRO A 6 6.19 -33.43 -20.46
CA PRO A 6 5.26 -32.35 -20.18
C PRO A 6 5.52 -31.82 -18.75
N SER A 7 6.03 -30.60 -18.66
CA SER A 7 6.10 -29.84 -17.40
C SER A 7 4.67 -29.52 -16.94
N ILE A 8 4.17 -30.29 -15.97
CA ILE A 8 2.97 -29.96 -15.20
C ILE A 8 3.23 -28.65 -14.44
N ARG A 9 2.74 -27.53 -14.97
CA ARG A 9 2.85 -26.19 -14.37
C ARG A 9 2.05 -26.16 -13.06
N ARG A 10 2.73 -26.44 -11.94
CA ARG A 10 2.22 -26.28 -10.57
C ARG A 10 1.80 -24.82 -10.32
N LYS A 11 0.50 -24.60 -10.14
CA LYS A 11 -0.10 -23.89 -8.99
C LYS A 11 0.54 -22.55 -8.55
N THR A 12 0.66 -21.53 -9.41
CA THR A 12 0.98 -20.15 -8.94
C THR A 12 0.40 -19.01 -9.82
N ASP A 13 -0.91 -18.97 -10.07
CA ASP A 13 -1.54 -17.84 -10.79
C ASP A 13 -2.46 -16.96 -9.93
N ARG A 14 -2.34 -17.04 -8.59
CA ARG A 14 -3.01 -16.08 -7.68
C ARG A 14 -2.16 -14.85 -7.34
N ARG A 15 -0.86 -14.84 -7.65
CA ARG A 15 0.03 -13.69 -7.35
C ARG A 15 0.03 -12.63 -8.46
N ALA A 16 -0.38 -12.96 -9.68
CA ALA A 16 -0.37 -12.03 -10.82
C ALA A 16 -1.55 -11.05 -10.87
N LYS A 17 -2.61 -11.25 -10.07
CA LYS A 17 -3.77 -10.34 -10.05
C LYS A 17 -3.63 -9.16 -9.07
N LYS A 18 -2.70 -9.24 -8.11
CA LYS A 18 -2.44 -8.15 -7.15
C LYS A 18 -1.62 -6.99 -7.75
N SER A 19 -0.90 -7.21 -8.85
CA SER A 19 -0.01 -6.20 -9.46
C SER A 19 -0.71 -5.10 -10.28
N ARG A 20 -2.02 -4.86 -10.07
CA ARG A 20 -2.77 -3.87 -10.87
C ARG A 20 -3.76 -2.98 -10.12
N ASN A 21 -3.83 -3.00 -8.78
CA ASN A 21 -4.65 -2.02 -8.06
C ASN A 21 -3.90 -0.69 -7.93
N PHE A 22 -4.52 0.41 -8.37
CA PHE A 22 -3.95 1.76 -8.26
C PHE A 22 -3.65 2.14 -6.80
N GLN A 23 -4.52 1.74 -5.85
CA GLN A 23 -4.32 1.99 -4.43
C GLN A 23 -2.98 1.42 -3.94
N ASP A 24 -2.74 0.14 -4.18
CA ASP A 24 -1.52 -0.53 -3.72
C ASP A 24 -0.28 0.05 -4.40
N ARG A 25 -0.36 0.43 -5.69
CA ARG A 25 0.74 1.07 -6.42
C ARG A 25 1.04 2.46 -5.85
N PHE A 26 0.02 3.25 -5.59
CA PHE A 26 0.14 4.58 -5.01
C PHE A 26 0.74 4.50 -3.59
N LEU A 27 0.17 3.68 -2.70
CA LEU A 27 0.66 3.54 -1.33
C LEU A 27 2.08 2.95 -1.27
N ASN A 28 2.44 2.02 -2.17
CA ASN A 28 3.81 1.53 -2.27
C ASN A 28 4.78 2.58 -2.79
N SER A 29 4.38 3.44 -3.74
CA SER A 29 5.22 4.56 -4.20
C SER A 29 5.49 5.53 -3.05
N LEU A 30 4.45 5.93 -2.31
CA LEU A 30 4.62 6.79 -1.13
C LEU A 30 5.56 6.18 -0.08
N ARG A 31 5.44 4.88 0.18
CA ARG A 31 6.32 4.14 1.12
C ARG A 31 7.76 4.02 0.63
N GLY A 32 7.95 3.77 -0.67
CA GLY A 32 9.27 3.53 -1.25
C GLY A 32 10.08 4.80 -1.48
N GLU A 33 9.43 5.92 -1.77
CA GLU A 33 10.09 7.21 -1.99
C GLU A 33 10.50 7.90 -0.68
N ASP A 34 10.06 7.39 0.48
CA ASP A 34 10.35 7.95 1.80
C ASP A 34 9.96 9.45 1.95
N VAL A 35 8.89 9.84 1.25
CA VAL A 35 8.38 11.21 1.21
C VAL A 35 7.42 11.50 2.36
N LYS A 36 7.39 12.77 2.81
CA LYS A 36 6.40 13.25 3.76
C LYS A 36 5.03 13.30 3.05
N VAL A 37 4.01 12.73 3.67
CA VAL A 37 2.64 12.66 3.17
C VAL A 37 1.70 13.34 4.16
N THR A 38 0.63 13.91 3.62
CA THR A 38 -0.47 14.49 4.37
C THR A 38 -1.69 13.60 4.20
N VAL A 39 -2.29 13.20 5.32
CA VAL A 39 -3.52 12.41 5.37
C VAL A 39 -4.59 13.24 6.07
N GLU A 40 -5.63 13.59 5.33
CA GLU A 40 -6.81 14.27 5.88
C GLU A 40 -7.90 13.23 6.15
N THR A 41 -8.49 13.32 7.32
CA THR A 41 -9.60 12.43 7.72
C THR A 41 -10.95 13.02 7.36
N THR A 42 -11.98 12.18 7.34
CA THR A 42 -13.38 12.59 7.14
C THR A 42 -13.88 13.55 8.22
N SER A 43 -13.25 13.57 9.39
CA SER A 43 -13.51 14.53 10.47
C SER A 43 -12.61 15.78 10.40
N SER A 44 -11.98 16.04 9.26
CA SER A 44 -11.10 17.21 9.02
C SER A 44 -9.86 17.30 9.94
N LYS A 45 -9.46 16.19 10.58
CA LYS A 45 -8.16 16.10 11.28
C LYS A 45 -7.07 15.70 10.29
N THR A 46 -5.91 16.32 10.40
CA THR A 46 -4.77 16.09 9.51
C THR A 46 -3.64 15.38 10.24
N TYR A 47 -3.04 14.40 9.57
CA TYR A 47 -1.83 13.71 10.00
C TYR A 47 -0.75 13.90 8.95
N THR A 48 0.44 14.30 9.37
CA THR A 48 1.58 14.48 8.48
C THR A 48 2.71 13.57 8.94
N GLY A 49 3.28 12.79 8.03
CA GLY A 49 4.28 11.80 8.38
C GLY A 49 4.82 11.05 7.18
N LYS A 50 5.57 9.97 7.42
CA LYS A 50 6.08 9.07 6.38
C LYS A 50 5.24 7.80 6.35
N MET A 51 4.96 7.27 5.16
CA MET A 51 4.23 6.01 5.00
C MET A 51 5.12 4.83 5.44
N VAL A 52 4.74 4.13 6.51
CA VAL A 52 5.50 2.99 7.05
C VAL A 52 5.00 1.68 6.48
N SER A 53 3.68 1.46 6.51
CA SER A 53 3.05 0.22 6.08
C SER A 53 1.57 0.43 5.80
N PHE A 54 0.94 -0.53 5.14
CA PHE A 54 -0.49 -0.56 4.92
C PHE A 54 -0.95 -1.99 4.64
N ASP A 55 -2.24 -2.24 4.87
CA ASP A 55 -2.90 -3.48 4.46
C ASP A 55 -4.20 -3.15 3.72
N GLN A 56 -5.16 -4.08 3.71
CA GLN A 56 -6.45 -3.87 3.08
C GLN A 56 -7.28 -2.75 3.75
N TYR A 57 -7.15 -2.54 5.06
CA TYR A 57 -8.03 -1.72 5.89
C TYR A 57 -7.36 -0.54 6.57
N VAL A 58 -6.05 -0.60 6.82
CA VAL A 58 -5.30 0.44 7.54
C VAL A 58 -4.10 0.96 6.76
N VAL A 59 -3.66 2.16 7.13
CA VAL A 59 -2.35 2.73 6.79
C VAL A 59 -1.64 3.10 8.09
N ILE A 60 -0.31 3.01 8.11
CA ILE A 60 0.52 3.36 9.26
C ILE A 60 1.46 4.48 8.82
N LEU A 61 1.45 5.58 9.57
CA LEU A 61 2.34 6.72 9.39
C LEU A 61 3.32 6.81 10.56
N GLU A 62 4.58 7.13 10.26
CA GLU A 62 5.54 7.63 11.25
C GLU A 62 5.40 9.16 11.29
N THR A 63 4.98 9.70 12.42
CA THR A 63 4.84 11.15 12.63
C THR A 63 5.91 11.64 13.61
N GLU A 64 6.02 12.95 13.80
CA GLU A 64 6.92 13.53 14.81
C GLU A 64 6.57 13.08 16.24
N ASN A 65 5.31 12.68 16.47
CA ASN A 65 4.82 12.18 17.76
C ASN A 65 4.79 10.64 17.83
N GLY A 66 5.48 9.96 16.91
CA GLY A 66 5.52 8.50 16.80
C GLY A 66 4.52 7.92 15.79
N GLN A 67 4.28 6.62 15.91
CA GLN A 67 3.45 5.88 14.95
C GLN A 67 1.96 6.10 15.15
N VAL A 68 1.26 6.33 14.04
CA VAL A 68 -0.19 6.46 13.98
C VAL A 68 -0.74 5.45 12.99
N MET A 69 -1.71 4.64 13.44
CA MET A 69 -2.49 3.77 12.58
C MET A 69 -3.83 4.43 12.25
N LEU A 70 -4.15 4.55 10.96
CA LEU A 70 -5.39 5.14 10.47
C LEU A 70 -6.19 4.09 9.71
N TYR A 71 -7.47 3.94 10.07
CA TYR A 71 -8.39 3.13 9.28
C TYR A 71 -8.78 3.87 8.00
N LYS A 72 -8.75 3.17 6.85
CA LYS A 72 -9.05 3.75 5.55
C LYS A 72 -10.46 4.33 5.43
N HIS A 73 -11.43 3.83 6.18
CA HIS A 73 -12.80 4.38 6.17
C HIS A 73 -12.88 5.80 6.78
N ALA A 74 -11.89 6.18 7.59
CA ALA A 74 -11.81 7.50 8.20
C ALA A 74 -10.92 8.46 7.39
N ILE A 75 -10.31 8.00 6.30
CA ILE A 75 -9.42 8.80 5.45
C ILE A 75 -10.23 9.42 4.32
N ALA A 76 -10.18 10.74 4.20
CA ALA A 76 -10.78 11.48 3.10
C ALA A 76 -9.79 11.64 1.94
N SER A 77 -8.53 11.98 2.23
CA SER A 77 -7.51 12.23 1.19
C SER A 77 -6.11 11.81 1.67
N ILE A 78 -5.24 11.48 0.71
CA ILE A 78 -3.80 11.28 0.92
C ILE A 78 -3.08 12.04 -0.19
N SER A 79 -2.20 12.96 0.17
CA SER A 79 -1.39 13.75 -0.77
C SER A 79 0.09 13.71 -0.39
N LYS A 80 0.96 13.87 -1.38
CA LYS A 80 2.37 14.22 -1.11
C LYS A 80 2.38 15.65 -0.57
N ALA A 81 3.11 15.87 0.52
CA ALA A 81 3.35 17.19 1.05
C ALA A 81 4.27 18.00 0.13
#